data_AF-A0A353FI57-F1
#
_entry.id   AF-A0A353FI57-F1
#
_cell.length_a   1.000
_cell.length_b   1.000
_cell.length_c   1.000
_cell.angle_alpha   90.00
_cell.angle_beta   90.00
_cell.angle_gamma   90.00
#
_symmetry.space_group_name_H-M   'P 1'
#
loop_
_entity.id
_entity.type
_entity.pdbx_description
1 polymer ?
#
loop_
_entity_poly.entity_id
_entity_poly.type
_entity_poly.pdbx_seq_one_letter_code
_entity_poly.pdbx_strand_id
1 'polypeptide(L)'
;MSSPSSLNEPLFFERIFVEKRWGGGRLPILLNDNPPFSGPVGESWEVSDVPGQETPIMGGLYEGKLLHQLVESHREDLLGESKLDPRGRFPILVKFLEAEDSLSLQVHPPDGPLSPNGVGKDEAWGFLEVSADASVICGLEEDTDLEDFRAACLEVPINEKLLRSMLREV
;
A
#
# COMPACT_ATOMS: atom_id res chain seq x y z
N MET A 1 21.96 -20.31 22.05
CA MET A 1 21.99 -20.90 20.70
C MET A 1 22.33 -19.77 19.75
N SER A 2 23.41 -19.89 18.98
CA SER A 2 23.77 -18.90 17.95
C SER A 2 22.69 -18.89 16.88
N SER A 3 22.13 -17.73 16.56
CA SER A 3 21.29 -17.58 15.37
C SER A 3 22.07 -18.10 14.14
N PRO A 4 21.45 -18.87 13.23
CA PRO A 4 22.12 -19.26 12.00
C PRO A 4 22.56 -18.02 11.23
N SER A 5 23.69 -18.13 10.55
CA SER A 5 24.41 -16.99 9.98
C SER A 5 23.84 -16.44 8.67
N SER A 6 22.80 -17.05 8.11
CA SER A 6 22.24 -16.68 6.80
C SER A 6 20.77 -17.06 6.68
N LEU A 7 19.96 -16.14 6.14
CA LEU A 7 18.54 -16.30 5.88
C LEU A 7 18.30 -17.10 4.58
N ASN A 8 18.01 -18.40 4.70
CA ASN A 8 17.90 -19.32 3.55
C ASN A 8 16.51 -19.99 3.41
N GLU A 9 15.47 -19.41 4.02
CA GLU A 9 14.10 -19.93 3.96
C GLU A 9 13.12 -18.86 3.49
N PRO A 10 12.03 -19.22 2.78
CA PRO A 10 10.96 -18.29 2.47
C PRO A 10 10.32 -17.75 3.75
N LEU A 11 10.13 -16.43 3.81
CA LEU A 11 9.41 -15.78 4.89
C LEU A 11 7.94 -15.62 4.52
N PHE A 12 7.07 -16.10 5.40
CA PHE A 12 5.63 -15.86 5.33
C PHE A 12 5.23 -14.90 6.43
N PHE A 13 4.19 -14.11 6.21
CA PHE A 13 3.78 -13.04 7.11
C PHE A 13 2.31 -13.14 7.48
N GLU A 14 2.00 -12.81 8.72
CA GLU A 14 0.62 -12.63 9.19
C GLU A 14 0.14 -11.28 8.66
N ARG A 15 -0.82 -11.33 7.74
CA ARG A 15 -1.36 -10.13 7.09
C ARG A 15 -2.13 -9.26 8.08
N ILE A 16 -2.25 -7.98 7.74
CA ILE A 16 -3.10 -7.04 8.48
C ILE A 16 -4.23 -6.57 7.57
N PHE A 17 -5.46 -6.87 7.96
CA PHE A 17 -6.64 -6.29 7.32
C PHE A 17 -6.88 -4.86 7.82
N VAL A 18 -7.24 -3.96 6.91
CA VAL A 18 -7.56 -2.57 7.22
C VAL A 18 -8.96 -2.23 6.73
N GLU A 19 -9.82 -1.84 7.68
CA GLU A 19 -11.17 -1.39 7.38
C GLU A 19 -11.13 -0.05 6.64
N LYS A 20 -11.87 0.05 5.53
CA LYS A 20 -12.00 1.27 4.74
C LYS A 20 -13.43 1.41 4.26
N ARG A 21 -13.99 2.62 4.36
CA ARG A 21 -15.35 2.89 3.87
C ARG A 21 -15.57 2.57 2.39
N TRP A 22 -14.51 2.68 1.58
CA TRP A 22 -14.51 2.35 0.15
C TRP A 22 -14.18 0.89 -0.16
N GLY A 23 -13.85 0.11 0.87
CA GLY A 23 -13.56 -1.31 0.73
C GLY A 23 -14.82 -2.14 0.56
N GLY A 24 -14.64 -3.44 0.38
CA GLY A 24 -15.74 -4.37 0.21
C GLY A 24 -15.58 -5.67 0.98
N GLY A 25 -16.27 -6.71 0.52
CA GLY A 25 -16.33 -8.02 1.18
C GLY A 25 -15.62 -9.14 0.43
N ARG A 26 -15.09 -8.89 -0.78
CA ARG A 26 -14.53 -9.95 -1.64
C ARG A 26 -13.10 -10.33 -1.24
N LEU A 27 -12.29 -9.36 -0.81
CA LEU A 27 -10.87 -9.55 -0.56
C LEU A 27 -10.58 -10.62 0.50
N PRO A 28 -11.26 -10.65 1.67
CA PRO A 28 -11.08 -11.73 2.64
C PRO A 28 -11.43 -13.12 2.08
N ILE A 29 -12.48 -13.20 1.26
CA ILE A 29 -12.92 -14.45 0.62
C ILE A 29 -11.85 -14.95 -0.36
N LEU A 30 -11.31 -14.05 -1.20
CA LEU A 30 -10.25 -14.37 -2.17
C LEU A 30 -8.95 -14.80 -1.48
N LEU A 31 -8.61 -14.19 -0.34
CA LEU A 31 -7.44 -14.53 0.46
C LEU A 31 -7.67 -15.74 1.38
N ASN A 32 -8.91 -16.26 1.43
CA ASN A 32 -9.33 -17.35 2.31
C ASN A 32 -8.95 -17.09 3.78
N ASP A 33 -9.28 -15.89 4.26
CA ASP A 33 -8.98 -15.44 5.62
C ASP A 33 -10.08 -14.52 6.15
N ASN A 34 -10.07 -14.21 7.45
CA ASN A 34 -11.11 -13.42 8.10
C ASN A 34 -10.53 -12.20 8.84
N PRO A 35 -11.02 -10.98 8.57
CA PRO A 35 -10.64 -9.80 9.34
C PRO A 35 -11.15 -9.88 10.79
N PRO A 36 -10.47 -9.23 11.74
CA PRO A 36 -10.91 -9.18 13.15
C PRO A 36 -12.07 -8.17 13.37
N PHE A 37 -12.75 -7.75 12.31
CA PHE A 37 -13.85 -6.79 12.30
C PHE A 37 -14.87 -7.16 11.22
N SER A 38 -16.08 -6.60 11.29
CA SER A 38 -17.18 -6.93 10.37
C SER A 38 -17.42 -5.91 9.25
N GLY A 39 -16.69 -4.79 9.27
CA GLY A 39 -16.81 -3.73 8.28
C GLY A 39 -16.12 -4.04 6.94
N PRO A 40 -16.27 -3.14 5.95
CA PRO A 40 -15.65 -3.28 4.64
C PRO A 40 -14.12 -3.31 4.70
N VAL A 41 -13.51 -4.23 3.98
CA VAL A 41 -12.05 -4.37 3.88
C VAL A 41 -11.59 -3.67 2.62
N GLY A 42 -10.77 -2.62 2.77
CA GLY A 42 -10.18 -1.93 1.63
C GLY A 42 -8.74 -2.32 1.35
N GLU A 43 -7.99 -2.71 2.38
CA GLU A 43 -6.59 -3.11 2.24
C GLU A 43 -6.31 -4.40 3.02
N SER A 44 -5.45 -5.24 2.48
CA SER A 44 -4.72 -6.30 3.20
C SER A 44 -3.23 -6.04 3.04
N TRP A 45 -2.52 -5.89 4.15
CA TRP A 45 -1.09 -5.62 4.15
C TRP A 45 -0.35 -6.95 4.30
N GLU A 46 0.40 -7.32 3.26
CA GLU A 46 1.04 -8.63 3.17
C GLU A 46 2.50 -8.59 3.65
N VAL A 47 3.18 -7.46 3.46
CA VAL A 47 4.55 -7.24 3.95
C VAL A 47 4.66 -5.79 4.41
N SER A 48 4.85 -5.58 5.71
CA SER A 48 4.97 -4.25 6.30
C SER A 48 6.04 -4.17 7.38
N ASP A 49 6.91 -3.17 7.24
CA ASP A 49 7.82 -2.66 8.27
C ASP A 49 7.40 -1.24 8.73
N VAL A 50 6.12 -0.89 8.59
CA VAL A 50 5.60 0.41 9.03
C VAL A 50 5.37 0.39 10.55
N PRO A 51 5.91 1.37 11.32
CA PRO A 51 5.71 1.44 12.77
C PRO A 51 4.26 1.34 13.22
N GLY A 52 3.95 0.36 14.07
CA GLY A 52 2.61 0.09 14.61
C GLY A 52 1.68 -0.67 13.67
N GLN A 53 2.15 -1.04 12.48
CA GLN A 53 1.44 -1.80 11.46
C GLN A 53 2.38 -2.81 10.79
N GLU A 54 3.32 -3.37 11.56
CA GLU A 54 4.26 -4.38 11.10
C GLU A 54 3.57 -5.75 10.99
N THR A 55 3.81 -6.46 9.90
CA THR A 55 3.31 -7.84 9.73
C THR A 55 4.29 -8.83 10.39
N PRO A 56 3.90 -9.59 11.42
CA PRO A 56 4.76 -10.61 12.04
C PRO A 56 5.07 -11.75 11.07
N ILE A 57 6.25 -12.38 11.22
CA ILE A 57 6.62 -13.58 10.46
C ILE A 57 5.87 -14.79 11.02
N MET A 58 5.35 -15.65 10.14
CA MET A 58 4.65 -16.89 10.49
C MET A 58 5.50 -18.12 10.20
N GLY A 59 5.56 -19.02 11.18
CA GLY A 59 6.26 -20.29 11.09
C GLY A 59 7.79 -20.18 10.98
N GLY A 60 8.43 -21.33 10.88
CA GLY A 60 9.89 -21.42 10.71
C GLY A 60 10.68 -20.91 11.92
N LEU A 61 11.92 -20.50 11.68
CA LEU A 61 12.85 -20.11 12.75
C LEU A 61 12.54 -18.71 13.32
N TYR A 62 11.92 -17.87 12.51
CA TYR A 62 11.68 -16.46 12.83
C TYR A 62 10.22 -16.18 13.22
N GLU A 63 9.44 -17.23 13.51
CA GLU A 63 8.05 -17.12 13.94
C GLU A 63 7.85 -16.07 15.04
N GLY A 64 6.86 -15.19 14.85
CA GLY A 64 6.50 -14.10 15.75
C GLY A 64 7.44 -12.89 15.72
N LYS A 65 8.56 -12.93 14.99
CA LYS A 65 9.44 -11.77 14.83
C LYS A 65 8.88 -10.78 13.81
N LEU A 66 9.26 -9.51 13.98
CA LEU A 66 8.94 -8.45 13.02
C LEU A 66 10.00 -8.39 11.92
N LEU A 67 9.60 -7.99 10.71
CA LEU A 67 10.51 -7.79 9.58
C LEU A 67 11.66 -6.84 9.93
N HIS A 68 11.39 -5.79 10.71
CA HIS A 68 12.40 -4.86 11.19
C HIS A 68 13.58 -5.55 11.88
N GLN A 69 13.31 -6.54 12.73
CA GLN A 69 14.34 -7.23 13.50
C GLN A 69 15.26 -8.04 12.58
N LEU A 70 14.73 -8.55 11.47
CA LEU A 70 15.54 -9.21 10.46
C LEU A 70 16.27 -8.20 9.58
N VAL A 71 15.70 -7.02 9.29
CA VAL A 71 16.42 -5.91 8.63
C VAL A 71 17.65 -5.48 9.44
N GLU A 72 17.56 -5.48 10.78
CA GLU A 72 18.68 -5.15 11.66
C GLU A 72 19.74 -6.26 11.72
N SER A 73 19.34 -7.54 11.65
CA SER A 73 20.22 -8.68 11.91
C SER A 73 20.67 -9.47 10.68
N HIS A 74 19.95 -9.37 9.55
CA HIS A 74 20.13 -10.14 8.31
C HIS A 74 19.94 -9.24 7.07
N ARG A 75 20.39 -7.97 7.15
CA ARG A 75 20.17 -6.96 6.10
C ARG A 75 20.60 -7.43 4.71
N GLU A 76 21.81 -7.95 4.59
CA GLU A 76 22.40 -8.33 3.30
C GLU A 76 21.60 -9.46 2.65
N ASP A 77 21.16 -10.45 3.43
CA ASP A 77 20.35 -11.55 2.92
C ASP A 77 18.96 -11.09 2.45
N LEU A 78 18.35 -10.13 3.16
CA LEU A 78 17.01 -9.64 2.85
C LEU A 78 16.97 -8.65 1.68
N LEU A 79 17.94 -7.74 1.60
CA LEU A 79 17.91 -6.62 0.66
C LEU A 79 18.88 -6.80 -0.52
N GLY A 80 19.89 -7.66 -0.39
CA GLY A 80 21.01 -7.68 -1.32
C GLY A 80 21.65 -6.29 -1.41
N GLU A 81 21.72 -5.75 -2.62
CA GLU A 81 22.25 -4.40 -2.88
C GLU A 81 21.21 -3.27 -2.68
N SER A 82 19.96 -3.62 -2.39
CA SER A 82 18.89 -2.63 -2.22
C SER A 82 19.12 -1.77 -0.99
N LYS A 83 18.76 -0.49 -1.11
CA LYS A 83 18.83 0.46 0.01
C LYS A 83 17.59 0.35 0.88
N LEU A 84 17.77 0.64 2.17
CA LEU A 84 16.66 0.93 3.07
C LEU A 84 16.04 2.27 2.71
N ASP A 85 14.82 2.51 3.23
CA ASP A 85 14.21 3.83 3.17
C ASP A 85 15.05 4.87 3.96
N PRO A 86 14.76 6.18 3.84
CA PRO A 86 15.48 7.22 4.59
C PRO A 86 15.44 7.10 6.12
N ARG A 87 14.57 6.27 6.68
CA ARG A 87 14.43 5.99 8.12
C ARG A 87 15.16 4.71 8.54
N GLY A 88 15.82 4.02 7.61
CA GLY A 88 16.50 2.77 7.87
C GLY A 88 15.57 1.56 7.96
N ARG A 89 14.42 1.59 7.29
CA ARG A 89 13.42 0.52 7.27
C ARG A 89 13.35 -0.21 5.93
N PHE A 90 12.66 -1.35 5.93
CA PHE A 90 12.41 -2.09 4.69
C PHE A 90 11.74 -1.17 3.65
N PRO A 91 12.24 -1.12 2.40
CA PRO A 91 11.96 -0.02 1.48
C PRO A 91 10.57 -0.07 0.83
N ILE A 92 9.86 -1.20 0.91
CA ILE A 92 8.58 -1.39 0.25
C ILE A 92 7.50 -1.89 1.22
N LEU A 93 6.26 -1.52 0.90
CA LEU A 93 5.05 -2.00 1.56
C LEU A 93 4.20 -2.69 0.51
N VAL A 94 3.83 -3.94 0.75
CA VAL A 94 3.06 -4.76 -0.19
C VAL A 94 1.64 -4.92 0.32
N LYS A 95 0.66 -4.66 -0.55
CA LYS A 95 -0.76 -4.71 -0.21
C LYS A 95 -1.61 -5.29 -1.34
N PHE A 96 -2.71 -5.93 -0.96
CA PHE A 96 -3.89 -6.06 -1.82
C PHE A 96 -4.92 -5.00 -1.46
N LEU A 97 -5.62 -4.51 -2.48
CA LEU A 97 -6.69 -3.53 -2.33
C LEU A 97 -7.98 -4.06 -2.97
N GLU A 98 -9.11 -3.75 -2.34
CA GLU A 98 -10.45 -3.86 -2.92
C GLU A 98 -11.09 -2.48 -2.91
N ALA A 99 -11.31 -1.91 -4.09
CA ALA A 99 -11.97 -0.62 -4.27
C ALA A 99 -13.41 -0.86 -4.73
N GLU A 100 -14.32 -1.12 -3.78
CA GLU A 100 -15.76 -1.27 -4.06
C GLU A 100 -16.42 0.11 -4.28
N ASP A 101 -15.89 1.16 -3.66
CA ASP A 101 -16.28 2.56 -3.88
C ASP A 101 -15.06 3.44 -4.17
N SER A 102 -15.30 4.70 -4.51
CA SER A 102 -14.29 5.69 -4.84
C SER A 102 -13.38 5.98 -3.65
N LEU A 103 -12.07 5.85 -3.87
CA LEU A 103 -11.06 6.38 -2.97
C LEU A 103 -11.04 7.91 -3.07
N SER A 104 -10.50 8.56 -2.04
CA SER A 104 -10.24 10.00 -2.10
C SER A 104 -9.22 10.32 -3.20
N LEU A 105 -9.38 11.46 -3.86
CA LEU A 105 -8.33 12.04 -4.69
C LEU A 105 -7.11 12.37 -3.82
N GLN A 106 -5.93 11.90 -4.23
CA GLN A 106 -4.71 11.93 -3.41
C GLN A 106 -3.49 12.35 -4.22
N VAL A 107 -2.54 12.98 -3.54
CA VAL A 107 -1.18 13.21 -4.02
C VAL A 107 -0.19 12.86 -2.91
N HIS A 108 0.90 12.20 -3.26
CA HIS A 108 1.98 11.88 -2.33
C HIS A 108 3.19 12.79 -2.59
N PRO A 109 3.66 13.53 -1.57
CA PRO A 109 4.87 14.32 -1.72
C PRO A 109 6.11 13.40 -1.81
N PRO A 110 7.22 13.88 -2.40
CA PRO A 110 8.50 13.18 -2.35
C PRO A 110 9.08 13.16 -0.93
N ASP A 111 10.22 12.49 -0.77
CA ASP A 111 11.05 12.56 0.44
C ASP A 111 11.26 14.01 0.90
N GLY A 112 11.19 14.26 2.21
CA GLY A 112 11.47 15.56 2.81
C GLY A 112 10.36 16.10 3.72
N PRO A 113 10.40 17.41 4.05
CA PRO A 113 9.62 18.00 5.14
C PRO A 113 8.11 18.08 4.86
N LEU A 114 7.70 17.94 3.59
CA LEU A 114 6.29 17.89 3.21
C LEU A 114 5.70 16.48 3.36
N SER A 115 6.55 15.44 3.41
CA SER A 115 6.09 14.09 3.72
C SER A 115 5.74 13.97 5.21
N PRO A 116 4.58 13.38 5.57
CA PRO A 116 4.17 13.20 6.96
C PRO A 116 5.19 12.47 7.84
N ASN A 117 6.02 11.63 7.25
CA ASN A 117 7.03 10.83 7.96
C ASN A 117 8.45 11.01 7.38
N GLY A 118 8.65 12.04 6.55
CA GLY A 118 9.92 12.32 5.87
C GLY A 118 10.24 11.44 4.66
N VAL A 119 9.41 10.45 4.36
CA VAL A 119 9.62 9.49 3.26
C VAL A 119 8.49 9.62 2.24
N GLY A 120 8.85 9.71 0.96
CA GLY A 120 7.93 9.71 -0.16
C GLY A 120 7.17 8.40 -0.26
N LYS A 121 6.11 8.42 -1.05
CA LYS A 121 5.24 7.26 -1.26
C LYS A 121 4.96 7.10 -2.74
N ASP A 122 6.03 6.80 -3.46
CA ASP A 122 5.91 6.34 -4.83
C ASP A 122 5.23 4.96 -4.83
N GLU A 123 4.32 4.75 -5.78
CA GLU A 123 3.52 3.54 -5.85
C GLU A 123 3.51 2.96 -7.26
N ALA A 124 3.25 1.66 -7.32
CA ALA A 124 2.92 0.96 -8.55
C ALA A 124 1.69 0.09 -8.29
N TRP A 125 0.76 0.07 -9.24
CA TRP A 125 -0.47 -0.71 -9.13
C TRP A 125 -0.51 -1.80 -10.18
N GLY A 126 -0.76 -3.04 -9.74
CA GLY A 126 -1.09 -4.17 -10.60
C GLY A 126 -2.58 -4.49 -10.46
N PHE A 127 -3.32 -4.42 -11.56
CA PHE A 127 -4.75 -4.73 -11.57
C PHE A 127 -4.94 -6.23 -11.78
N LEU A 128 -5.45 -6.93 -10.76
CA LEU A 128 -5.70 -8.37 -10.81
C LEU A 128 -7.10 -8.71 -11.35
N GLU A 129 -8.08 -7.87 -11.00
CA GLU A 129 -9.47 -7.96 -11.44
C GLU A 129 -10.00 -6.53 -11.60
N VAL A 130 -10.79 -6.28 -12.65
CA VAL A 130 -11.42 -4.98 -12.93
C VAL A 130 -12.87 -5.22 -13.37
N SER A 131 -13.81 -4.43 -12.83
CA SER A 131 -15.18 -4.40 -13.34
C SER A 131 -15.27 -3.61 -14.65
N ALA A 132 -16.37 -3.76 -15.39
CA ALA A 132 -16.56 -3.08 -16.67
C ALA A 132 -16.62 -1.54 -16.53
N ASP A 133 -17.02 -1.05 -15.36
CA ASP A 133 -17.09 0.36 -15.00
C ASP A 133 -15.87 0.84 -14.18
N ALA A 134 -14.87 -0.02 -13.98
CA ALA A 134 -13.68 0.33 -13.22
C ALA A 134 -12.92 1.49 -13.88
N SER A 135 -12.40 2.39 -13.05
CA SER A 135 -11.57 3.47 -13.54
C SER A 135 -10.54 3.90 -12.50
N VAL A 136 -9.43 4.48 -12.98
CA VAL A 136 -8.37 5.03 -12.14
C VAL A 136 -8.11 6.46 -12.57
N ILE A 137 -8.12 7.37 -11.61
CA ILE A 137 -7.73 8.76 -11.85
C ILE A 137 -6.21 8.87 -11.69
N CYS A 138 -5.53 9.30 -12.75
CA CYS A 138 -4.08 9.49 -12.72
C CYS A 138 -3.68 10.71 -13.55
N GLY A 139 -3.42 11.81 -12.84
CA GLY A 139 -3.06 13.10 -13.44
C GLY A 139 -4.27 13.97 -13.76
N LEU A 140 -3.96 15.16 -14.25
CA LEU A 140 -4.95 16.13 -14.72
C LEU A 140 -5.08 16.05 -16.24
N GLU A 141 -6.19 16.55 -16.78
CA GLU A 141 -6.33 16.81 -18.21
C GLU A 141 -5.32 17.88 -18.68
N GLU A 142 -4.83 17.78 -19.91
CA GLU A 142 -3.67 18.56 -20.41
C GLU A 142 -3.83 20.08 -20.26
N ASP A 143 -5.04 20.60 -20.41
CA ASP A 143 -5.35 22.03 -20.36
C ASP A 143 -5.77 22.51 -18.95
N THR A 144 -5.62 21.68 -17.90
CA THR A 144 -6.01 22.06 -16.54
C THR A 144 -4.94 22.94 -15.90
N ASP A 145 -5.29 24.20 -15.57
CA ASP A 145 -4.41 25.08 -14.79
C ASP A 145 -4.69 25.04 -13.27
N LEU A 146 -3.89 25.80 -12.51
CA LEU A 146 -4.01 25.85 -11.05
C LEU A 146 -5.32 26.51 -10.58
N GLU A 147 -5.84 27.49 -11.31
CA GLU A 147 -7.08 28.18 -10.97
C GLU A 147 -8.29 27.27 -11.22
N ASP A 148 -8.29 26.58 -12.36
CA ASP A 148 -9.30 25.56 -12.70
C ASP A 148 -9.33 24.46 -11.65
N PHE A 149 -8.17 23.90 -11.31
CA PHE A 149 -8.09 22.84 -10.30
C PHE A 149 -8.54 23.30 -8.91
N ARG A 150 -8.17 24.53 -8.51
CA ARG A 150 -8.63 25.12 -7.24
C ARG A 150 -10.14 25.32 -7.23
N ALA A 151 -10.72 25.80 -8.31
CA ALA A 151 -12.16 25.97 -8.43
C ALA A 151 -12.88 24.62 -8.31
N ALA A 152 -12.41 23.59 -9.03
CA ALA A 152 -12.98 22.25 -8.96
C ALA A 152 -12.92 21.64 -7.56
N CYS A 153 -11.83 21.87 -6.81
CA CYS A 153 -11.70 21.39 -5.42
C CYS A 153 -12.73 22.00 -4.45
N LEU A 154 -13.40 23.10 -4.83
CA LEU A 154 -14.46 23.72 -4.02
C LEU A 154 -15.86 23.17 -4.37
N GLU A 155 -15.99 22.37 -5.43
CA GLU A 155 -17.22 21.69 -5.80
C GLU A 155 -17.38 20.35 -5.05
N VAL A 156 -18.63 19.99 -4.73
CA VAL A 156 -18.95 18.71 -4.05
C VAL A 156 -20.08 18.01 -4.80
N PRO A 157 -19.83 16.83 -5.42
CA PRO A 157 -18.52 16.18 -5.58
C PRO A 157 -17.56 17.00 -6.46
N ILE A 158 -16.26 16.68 -6.40
CA ILE A 158 -15.26 17.34 -7.24
C ILE A 158 -15.62 17.20 -8.71
N ASN A 159 -15.36 18.24 -9.50
CA ASN A 159 -15.55 18.17 -10.94
C ASN A 159 -14.50 17.26 -11.59
N GLU A 160 -14.89 16.01 -11.84
CA GLU A 160 -14.00 15.00 -12.42
C GLU A 160 -13.58 15.28 -13.88
N LYS A 161 -14.16 16.29 -14.55
CA LYS A 161 -13.80 16.63 -15.93
C LYS A 161 -12.37 17.11 -16.11
N LEU A 162 -11.73 17.56 -15.02
CA LEU A 162 -10.33 17.98 -15.02
C LEU A 162 -9.36 16.83 -14.70
N LEU A 163 -9.90 15.64 -14.42
CA LEU A 163 -9.14 14.49 -13.95
C LEU A 163 -9.04 13.47 -15.07
N ARG A 164 -7.80 13.06 -15.36
CA ARG A 164 -7.56 12.06 -16.39
C ARG A 164 -7.89 10.68 -15.85
N SER A 165 -8.84 10.01 -16.50
CA SER A 165 -9.25 8.65 -16.18
C SER A 165 -8.58 7.61 -17.09
N MET A 166 -8.07 6.54 -16.50
CA MET A 166 -7.52 5.37 -17.18
C MET A 166 -8.39 4.14 -16.88
N LEU A 167 -8.20 3.06 -17.65
CA LEU A 167 -8.93 1.77 -17.60
C LEU A 167 -10.37 1.77 -18.12
N ARG A 168 -10.94 2.92 -18.46
CA ARG A 168 -12.22 2.95 -19.20
C ARG A 168 -11.98 2.47 -20.63
N GLU A 169 -12.79 1.54 -21.10
CA GLU A 169 -12.91 1.29 -22.54
C GLU A 169 -13.36 2.58 -23.22
N VAL A 170 -12.70 2.93 -24.34
CA VAL A 170 -13.05 4.07 -25.20
C VAL A 170 -14.32 3.77 -25.98
#